data_AF-A0A2I0QFD7-F1
#
_entry.id   AF-A0A2I0QFD7-F1
#
_cell.length_a   1.000
_cell.length_b   1.000
_cell.length_c   1.000
_cell.angle_alpha   90.00
_cell.angle_beta   90.00
_cell.angle_gamma   90.00
#
_symmetry.space_group_name_H-M   'P 1'
#
loop_
_entity.id
_entity.type
_entity.pdbx_description
1 polymer ?
#
loop_
_entity_poly.entity_id
_entity_poly.type
_entity_poly.pdbx_seq_one_letter_code
_entity_poly.pdbx_strand_id
1 'polypeptide(L)'
;MENLLSKIVEEKRKELEKQKFRTSLSKAIKDASKDRIPVIAEIKRKSPKFGAIKDVDVIETAKIFRDYGACALSILTDKNFEGDIKNLMRLRDLKFKDNNSDRICLPLLRKDFIIDEIQIYESYIYGADAILLIAGVLREKTCKFLEIAGK
;
A
#
# COMPACT_ATOMS: atom_id res chain seq x y z
N MET A 1 -11.69 39.97 -2.81
CA MET A 1 -10.57 39.37 -3.57
C MET A 1 -9.92 38.33 -2.68
N GLU A 2 -9.90 37.06 -3.08
CA GLU A 2 -9.08 36.05 -2.41
C GLU A 2 -7.61 36.46 -2.48
N ASN A 3 -6.92 36.47 -1.34
CA ASN A 3 -5.49 36.74 -1.29
C ASN A 3 -4.69 35.48 -1.68
N LEU A 4 -3.46 35.64 -2.17
CA LEU A 4 -2.61 34.53 -2.63
C LEU A 4 -2.44 33.42 -1.57
N LEU A 5 -2.36 33.81 -0.29
CA LEU A 5 -2.26 32.87 0.83
C LEU A 5 -3.47 31.93 0.93
N SER A 6 -4.69 32.45 0.74
CA SER A 6 -5.91 31.63 0.79
C SER A 6 -5.95 30.55 -0.29
N LYS A 7 -5.48 30.87 -1.51
CA LYS A 7 -5.38 29.89 -2.61
C LYS A 7 -4.36 28.79 -2.31
N ILE A 8 -3.18 29.16 -1.80
CA ILE A 8 -2.13 28.20 -1.42
C ILE A 8 -2.65 27.24 -0.33
N VAL A 9 -3.34 27.77 0.68
CA VAL A 9 -3.91 26.95 1.76
C VAL A 9 -4.98 25.99 1.23
N GLU A 10 -5.82 26.43 0.29
CA GLU A 10 -6.85 25.59 -0.32
C GLU A 10 -6.25 24.45 -1.17
N GLU A 11 -5.23 24.74 -1.97
CA GLU A 11 -4.47 23.71 -2.69
C GLU A 11 -3.82 22.72 -1.73
N LYS A 12 -3.23 23.21 -0.63
CA LYS A 12 -2.62 22.34 0.39
C LYS A 12 -3.64 21.42 1.06
N ARG A 13 -4.87 21.91 1.30
CA ARG A 13 -5.97 21.07 1.82
C ARG A 13 -6.29 19.94 0.85
N LYS A 14 -6.40 20.21 -0.46
CA LYS A 14 -6.65 19.19 -1.49
C LYS A 14 -5.54 18.14 -1.56
N GLU A 15 -4.27 18.56 -1.45
CA GLU A 15 -3.14 17.63 -1.35
C GLU A 15 -3.27 16.72 -0.12
N LEU A 16 -3.59 17.30 1.03
CA LEU A 16 -3.73 16.56 2.28
C LEU A 16 -4.91 15.57 2.23
N GLU A 17 -6.03 15.93 1.59
CA GLU A 17 -7.15 15.00 1.42
C GLU A 17 -6.78 13.81 0.54
N LYS A 18 -6.02 14.02 -0.55
CA LYS A 18 -5.44 12.92 -1.32
C LYS A 18 -4.48 12.08 -0.48
N GLN A 19 -3.68 12.71 0.39
CA GLN A 19 -2.76 12.04 1.31
C GLN A 19 -3.44 11.32 2.49
N LYS A 20 -4.68 11.67 2.84
CA LYS A 20 -5.48 10.98 3.86
C LYS A 20 -6.35 9.88 3.28
N PHE A 21 -6.71 9.95 2.00
CA PHE A 21 -7.51 8.91 1.35
C PHE A 21 -6.89 7.52 1.51
N ARG A 22 -7.68 6.57 2.00
CA ARG A 22 -7.31 5.16 2.17
C ARG A 22 -8.42 4.25 1.69
N THR A 23 -8.03 3.05 1.26
CA THR A 23 -8.95 1.98 0.89
C THR A 23 -8.87 0.89 1.93
N SER A 24 -10.00 0.52 2.55
CA SER A 24 -9.99 -0.50 3.59
C SER A 24 -9.68 -1.90 3.03
N LEU A 25 -8.56 -2.49 3.46
CA LEU A 25 -8.20 -3.87 3.15
C LEU A 25 -9.24 -4.86 3.68
N SER A 26 -9.72 -4.67 4.91
CA SER A 26 -10.74 -5.55 5.51
C SER A 26 -12.06 -5.51 4.74
N LYS A 27 -12.49 -4.33 4.27
CA LYS A 27 -13.66 -4.20 3.39
C LYS A 27 -13.44 -4.92 2.07
N ALA A 28 -12.30 -4.72 1.41
CA ALA A 28 -12.02 -5.36 0.13
C ALA A 28 -12.01 -6.90 0.21
N ILE A 29 -11.43 -7.46 1.28
CA ILE A 29 -11.47 -8.91 1.55
C ILE A 29 -12.91 -9.37 1.77
N LYS A 30 -13.67 -8.67 2.63
CA LYS A 30 -15.08 -9.00 2.94
C LYS A 30 -15.98 -8.94 1.71
N ASP A 31 -15.79 -7.95 0.85
CA ASP A 31 -16.57 -7.80 -0.37
C ASP A 31 -16.22 -8.89 -1.38
N ALA A 32 -14.94 -9.20 -1.59
CA ALA A 32 -14.54 -10.29 -2.47
C ALA A 32 -15.00 -11.66 -1.97
N SER A 33 -15.02 -11.89 -0.65
CA SER A 33 -15.44 -13.16 -0.05
C SER A 33 -16.93 -13.51 -0.24
N LYS A 34 -17.75 -12.58 -0.76
CA LYS A 34 -19.17 -12.84 -1.05
C LYS A 34 -19.34 -13.78 -2.24
N ASP A 35 -18.48 -13.64 -3.25
CA ASP A 35 -18.64 -14.33 -4.55
C ASP A 35 -17.48 -15.28 -4.87
N ARG A 36 -16.31 -15.12 -4.22
CA ARG A 36 -15.08 -15.86 -4.53
C ARG A 36 -14.08 -15.87 -3.37
N ILE A 37 -13.02 -16.66 -3.51
CA ILE A 37 -11.90 -16.61 -2.56
C ILE A 37 -11.18 -15.25 -2.72
N PRO A 38 -11.04 -14.45 -1.65
CA PRO A 38 -10.31 -13.18 -1.71
C PRO A 38 -8.81 -13.44 -1.89
N VAL A 39 -8.21 -12.80 -2.90
CA VAL A 39 -6.78 -12.95 -3.21
C VAL A 39 -6.06 -11.62 -3.02
N ILE A 40 -5.07 -11.62 -2.12
CA ILE A 40 -4.08 -10.55 -2.01
C ILE A 40 -2.87 -10.96 -2.85
N ALA A 41 -2.65 -10.28 -3.98
CA ALA A 41 -1.58 -10.64 -4.91
C ALA A 41 -0.28 -9.90 -4.56
N GLU A 42 0.85 -10.62 -4.50
CA GLU A 42 2.14 -10.05 -4.10
C GLU A 42 3.00 -9.66 -5.31
N ILE A 43 3.51 -8.43 -5.30
CA ILE A 43 4.53 -7.95 -6.24
C ILE A 43 5.89 -8.00 -5.53
N LYS A 44 6.76 -8.90 -5.97
CA LYS A 44 8.12 -9.10 -5.45
C LYS A 44 9.13 -9.30 -6.57
N ARG A 45 10.33 -8.73 -6.40
CA ARG A 45 11.46 -8.86 -7.34
C ARG A 45 12.49 -9.89 -6.92
N LYS A 46 12.63 -10.15 -5.62
CA LYS A 46 13.55 -11.16 -5.10
C LYS A 46 12.96 -11.85 -3.88
N SER A 47 13.40 -13.07 -3.63
CA SER A 47 13.06 -13.80 -2.40
C SER A 47 14.24 -14.63 -1.90
N PRO A 48 14.31 -14.97 -0.60
CA PRO A 48 15.36 -15.83 -0.09
C PRO A 48 15.40 -17.21 -0.78
N LYS A 49 14.23 -17.74 -1.12
CA LYS A 49 14.09 -19.10 -1.64
C LYS A 49 14.39 -19.22 -3.14
N PHE A 50 14.04 -18.22 -3.92
CA PHE A 50 14.10 -18.28 -5.38
C PHE A 50 15.09 -17.28 -6.00
N GLY A 51 15.81 -16.50 -5.18
CA GLY A 51 16.67 -15.45 -5.69
C GLY A 51 15.89 -14.38 -6.43
N ALA A 52 16.49 -13.81 -7.49
CA ALA A 52 15.84 -12.82 -8.34
C ALA A 52 14.72 -13.46 -9.16
N ILE A 53 13.56 -12.85 -9.13
CA ILE A 53 12.37 -13.17 -9.92
C ILE A 53 12.34 -12.13 -11.04
N LYS A 54 12.13 -12.59 -12.29
CA LYS A 54 12.03 -11.82 -13.55
C LYS A 54 11.76 -10.32 -13.36
N ASP A 55 12.42 -9.43 -14.10
CA ASP A 55 12.18 -7.98 -13.99
C ASP A 55 10.68 -7.64 -14.04
N VAL A 56 10.16 -7.21 -12.88
CA VAL A 56 8.74 -6.95 -12.66
C VAL A 56 8.55 -5.44 -12.64
N ASP A 57 7.91 -4.88 -13.66
CA ASP A 57 7.34 -3.53 -13.55
C ASP A 57 6.14 -3.58 -12.61
N VAL A 58 6.21 -2.76 -11.56
CA VAL A 58 5.21 -2.76 -10.49
C VAL A 58 3.84 -2.28 -10.97
N ILE A 59 3.80 -1.34 -11.92
CA ILE A 59 2.55 -0.76 -12.41
C ILE A 59 1.87 -1.74 -13.35
N GLU A 60 2.59 -2.30 -14.31
CA GLU A 60 2.06 -3.29 -15.25
C GLU A 60 1.55 -4.53 -14.50
N THR A 61 2.32 -5.01 -13.52
CA THR A 61 1.92 -6.17 -12.71
C THR A 61 0.70 -5.87 -11.86
N ALA A 62 0.62 -4.67 -11.26
CA ALA A 62 -0.56 -4.26 -10.52
C ALA A 62 -1.81 -4.17 -11.40
N LYS A 63 -1.68 -3.70 -12.65
CA LYS A 63 -2.79 -3.69 -13.63
C LYS A 63 -3.23 -5.12 -13.95
N ILE A 64 -2.30 -6.01 -14.25
CA ILE A 64 -2.61 -7.44 -14.49
C ILE A 64 -3.34 -8.02 -13.28
N PHE A 65 -2.80 -7.83 -12.06
CA PHE A 65 -3.45 -8.37 -10.87
C PHE A 65 -4.85 -7.80 -10.65
N ARG A 66 -5.06 -6.49 -10.88
CA ARG A 66 -6.40 -5.89 -10.86
C ARG A 66 -7.33 -6.54 -11.88
N ASP A 67 -6.90 -6.68 -13.13
CA ASP A 67 -7.73 -7.18 -14.24
C ASP A 67 -8.11 -8.66 -14.06
N TYR A 68 -7.26 -9.42 -13.38
CA TYR A 68 -7.52 -10.83 -13.01
C TYR A 68 -8.15 -10.99 -11.62
N GLY A 69 -8.56 -9.88 -10.99
CA GLY A 69 -9.39 -9.90 -9.79
C GLY A 69 -8.64 -10.03 -8.46
N ALA A 70 -7.40 -9.58 -8.31
CA ALA A 70 -6.86 -9.37 -6.97
C ALA A 70 -7.76 -8.42 -6.17
N CYS A 71 -8.06 -8.73 -4.91
CA CYS A 71 -8.83 -7.83 -4.05
C CYS A 71 -7.94 -6.82 -3.31
N ALA A 72 -6.62 -7.07 -3.26
CA ALA A 72 -5.61 -6.16 -2.75
C ALA A 72 -4.23 -6.52 -3.31
N LEU A 73 -3.29 -5.59 -3.18
CA LEU A 73 -1.90 -5.78 -3.59
C LEU A 73 -0.99 -5.79 -2.37
N SER A 74 -0.08 -6.75 -2.30
CA SER A 74 1.01 -6.80 -1.32
C SER A 74 2.31 -6.39 -2.00
N ILE A 75 2.93 -5.31 -1.51
CA ILE A 75 4.08 -4.67 -2.15
C ILE A 75 5.31 -4.88 -1.28
N LEU A 76 6.31 -5.59 -1.79
CA LEU A 76 7.58 -5.79 -1.11
C LEU A 76 8.39 -4.49 -1.10
N THR A 77 8.78 -4.03 0.09
CA THR A 77 9.53 -2.78 0.27
C THR A 77 10.92 -2.95 0.87
N ASP A 78 11.24 -4.17 1.33
CA ASP A 78 12.56 -4.50 1.88
C ASP A 78 13.65 -4.51 0.78
N LYS A 79 14.70 -3.72 1.00
CA LYS A 79 15.79 -3.52 0.04
C LYS A 79 16.66 -4.76 -0.21
N ASN A 80 16.79 -5.66 0.76
CA ASN A 80 17.55 -6.91 0.60
C ASN A 80 16.89 -7.82 -0.45
N PHE A 81 15.59 -7.62 -0.65
CA PHE A 81 14.79 -8.31 -1.66
C PHE A 81 14.42 -7.42 -2.86
N GLU A 82 15.22 -6.37 -3.10
CA GLU A 82 15.04 -5.43 -4.21
C GLU A 82 13.65 -4.75 -4.20
N GLY A 83 13.07 -4.61 -3.01
CA GLY A 83 11.88 -3.81 -2.75
C GLY A 83 12.20 -2.31 -2.73
N ASP A 84 11.18 -1.50 -2.99
CA ASP A 84 11.25 -0.04 -2.90
C ASP A 84 9.92 0.50 -2.35
N ILE A 85 9.98 1.22 -1.24
CA ILE A 85 8.82 1.83 -0.60
C ILE A 85 8.15 2.88 -1.50
N LYS A 86 8.88 3.51 -2.41
CA LYS A 86 8.32 4.47 -3.38
C LYS A 86 7.32 3.82 -4.33
N ASN A 87 7.36 2.49 -4.49
CA ASN A 87 6.36 1.77 -5.28
C ASN A 87 4.96 1.86 -4.68
N LEU A 88 4.82 1.97 -3.35
CA LEU A 88 3.52 2.23 -2.72
C LEU A 88 2.95 3.58 -3.18
N MET A 89 3.79 4.62 -3.18
CA MET A 89 3.39 5.96 -3.60
C MET A 89 3.02 5.99 -5.09
N ARG A 90 3.84 5.37 -5.95
CA ARG A 90 3.55 5.24 -7.39
C ARG A 90 2.21 4.56 -7.65
N LEU A 91 1.90 3.47 -6.95
CA LEU A 91 0.62 2.76 -7.09
C LEU A 91 -0.55 3.56 -6.53
N ARG A 92 -0.32 4.28 -5.43
CA ARG A 92 -1.32 5.15 -4.83
C ARG A 92 -1.74 6.28 -5.76
N ASP A 93 -0.80 6.90 -6.48
CA ASP A 93 -1.12 7.97 -7.42
C ASP A 93 -2.07 7.49 -8.53
N LEU A 94 -2.02 6.21 -8.89
CA LEU A 94 -2.94 5.60 -9.85
C LEU A 94 -4.39 5.54 -9.35
N LYS A 95 -4.65 5.67 -8.04
CA LYS A 95 -6.02 5.76 -7.50
C LYS A 95 -6.76 7.01 -7.98
N PHE A 96 -6.02 8.08 -8.29
CA PHE A 96 -6.57 9.39 -8.63
C PHE A 96 -6.49 9.73 -10.13
N LYS A 97 -6.11 8.77 -10.97
CA LYS A 97 -6.11 8.98 -12.43
C LYS A 97 -7.54 9.07 -12.96
N ASP A 98 -7.74 9.97 -13.92
CA ASP A 98 -9.06 10.24 -14.53
C ASP A 98 -9.51 9.11 -15.46
N ASN A 99 -8.57 8.44 -16.14
CA ASN A 99 -8.86 7.34 -17.05
C ASN A 99 -9.05 6.00 -16.30
N ASN A 100 -10.20 5.35 -16.52
CA ASN A 100 -10.54 4.09 -15.85
C ASN A 100 -9.52 2.97 -16.13
N SER A 101 -8.95 2.89 -17.34
CA SER A 101 -8.03 1.82 -17.73
C SER A 101 -6.72 1.80 -16.92
N ASP A 102 -6.25 2.96 -16.44
CA ASP A 102 -5.04 3.06 -15.61
C ASP A 102 -5.32 3.06 -14.11
N ARG A 103 -6.58 3.20 -13.71
CA ARG A 103 -6.94 3.38 -12.30
C ARG A 103 -6.78 2.08 -11.53
N ILE A 104 -6.05 2.11 -10.41
CA ILE A 104 -5.88 0.96 -9.53
C ILE A 104 -6.39 1.34 -8.14
N CYS A 105 -7.65 1.01 -7.84
CA CYS A 105 -8.29 1.32 -6.55
C CYS A 105 -8.09 0.23 -5.48
N LEU A 106 -7.23 -0.75 -5.72
CA LEU A 106 -6.98 -1.82 -4.77
C LEU A 106 -6.28 -1.30 -3.50
N PRO A 107 -6.62 -1.82 -2.31
CA PRO A 107 -5.82 -1.60 -1.12
C PRO A 107 -4.37 -2.06 -1.29
N LEU A 108 -3.45 -1.31 -0.71
CA LEU A 108 -2.01 -1.58 -0.73
C LEU A 108 -1.54 -2.05 0.65
N LEU A 109 -1.07 -3.28 0.74
CA LEU A 109 -0.40 -3.83 1.92
C LEU A 109 1.11 -3.63 1.76
N ARG A 110 1.76 -2.92 2.70
CA ARG A 110 3.22 -2.92 2.81
C ARG A 110 3.70 -4.27 3.34
N LYS A 111 4.45 -4.99 2.51
CA LYS A 111 5.15 -6.22 2.89
C LYS A 111 6.60 -5.88 3.24
N ASP A 112 6.88 -5.83 4.53
CA ASP A 112 8.20 -5.51 5.07
C ASP A 112 8.37 -6.14 6.47
N PHE A 113 9.60 -6.13 6.97
CA PHE A 113 9.89 -6.44 8.37
C PHE A 113 9.77 -5.16 9.20
N ILE A 114 8.57 -4.92 9.74
CA ILE A 114 8.33 -3.81 10.67
C ILE A 114 8.86 -4.19 12.05
N ILE A 115 9.87 -3.45 12.50
CA ILE A 115 10.58 -3.64 13.78
C ILE A 115 10.66 -2.36 14.62
N ASP A 116 10.35 -1.21 14.00
CA ASP A 116 10.31 0.10 14.64
C ASP A 116 9.01 0.85 14.28
N GLU A 117 8.52 1.67 15.22
CA GLU A 117 7.29 2.45 15.07
C GLU A 117 7.39 3.46 13.94
N ILE A 118 8.59 3.98 13.64
CA ILE A 118 8.79 4.88 12.51
C ILE A 118 8.35 4.24 11.19
N GLN A 119 8.49 2.92 11.04
CA GLN A 119 8.05 2.20 9.85
C GLN A 119 6.53 2.15 9.72
N ILE A 120 5.77 2.23 10.83
CA ILE A 120 4.31 2.34 10.78
C ILE A 120 3.90 3.69 10.16
N TYR A 121 4.47 4.78 10.68
CA TYR A 121 4.22 6.13 10.14
C TYR A 121 4.71 6.30 8.71
N GLU A 122 5.89 5.74 8.39
CA GLU A 122 6.43 5.70 7.05
C GLU A 122 5.45 4.99 6.09
N SER A 123 4.90 3.84 6.51
CA SER A 123 3.91 3.11 5.71
C SER A 123 2.69 3.97 5.42
N TYR A 124 2.20 4.72 6.41
CA TYR A 124 1.10 5.65 6.22
C TYR A 124 1.47 6.75 5.21
N ILE A 125 2.63 7.40 5.35
CA ILE A 125 3.08 8.48 4.47
C ILE A 125 3.19 8.02 3.02
N TYR A 126 3.82 6.86 2.78
CA TYR A 126 4.00 6.29 1.44
C TYR A 126 2.73 5.68 0.86
N GLY A 127 1.62 5.67 1.61
CA GLY A 127 0.31 5.33 1.07
C GLY A 127 -0.09 3.87 1.18
N ALA A 128 0.52 3.12 2.10
CA ALA A 128 -0.01 1.83 2.49
C ALA A 128 -1.40 2.02 3.14
N ASP A 129 -2.30 1.11 2.79
CA ASP A 129 -3.62 0.95 3.42
C ASP A 129 -3.61 -0.09 4.54
N ALA A 130 -2.59 -0.95 4.56
CA ALA A 130 -2.34 -1.94 5.59
C ALA A 130 -0.84 -2.23 5.71
N ILE A 131 -0.45 -2.80 6.85
CA ILE A 131 0.94 -3.22 7.13
C ILE A 131 1.01 -4.66 7.61
N LEU A 132 2.14 -5.32 7.36
CA LEU A 132 2.44 -6.63 7.92
C LEU A 132 3.15 -6.49 9.28
N LEU A 133 2.59 -7.10 10.32
CA LEU A 133 3.23 -7.28 11.62
C LEU A 133 3.48 -8.77 11.83
N ILE A 134 4.73 -9.15 12.14
CA ILE A 134 5.12 -10.56 12.31
C ILE A 134 5.38 -10.81 13.79
N ALA A 135 4.49 -11.56 14.44
CA ALA A 135 4.58 -11.83 15.88
C ALA A 135 5.92 -12.46 16.31
N GLY A 136 6.47 -13.37 15.50
CA GLY A 136 7.78 -13.98 15.78
C GLY A 136 8.97 -13.01 15.72
N VAL A 137 8.83 -11.90 15.00
CA VAL A 137 9.84 -10.84 14.90
C VAL A 137 9.63 -9.81 16.02
N LEU A 138 8.39 -9.40 16.28
CA LEU A 138 8.06 -8.35 17.24
C LEU A 138 8.02 -8.82 18.70
N ARG A 139 7.71 -10.10 18.94
CA ARG A 139 7.64 -10.72 20.27
C ARG A 139 6.77 -9.88 21.22
N GLU A 140 7.30 -9.45 22.37
CA GLU A 140 6.62 -8.64 23.38
C GLU A 140 6.10 -7.29 22.84
N LYS A 141 6.67 -6.77 21.75
CA LYS A 141 6.24 -5.51 21.13
C LYS A 141 4.97 -5.63 20.29
N THR A 142 4.51 -6.86 20.00
CA THR A 142 3.37 -7.10 19.08
C THR A 142 2.12 -6.32 19.48
N CYS A 143 1.74 -6.34 20.76
CA CYS A 143 0.54 -5.62 21.24
C CYS A 143 0.70 -4.10 21.08
N LYS A 144 1.87 -3.55 21.41
CA LYS A 144 2.17 -2.12 21.24
C LYS A 144 2.05 -1.70 19.77
N PHE A 145 2.61 -2.49 18.86
CA PHE A 145 2.57 -2.19 17.42
C PHE A 145 1.16 -2.28 16.86
N LEU A 146 0.35 -3.24 17.31
CA LEU A 146 -1.08 -3.31 16.98
C LEU A 146 -1.85 -2.07 17.46
N GLU A 147 -1.57 -1.59 18.67
CA GLU A 147 -2.22 -0.39 19.21
C GLU A 147 -1.86 0.87 18.39
N ILE A 148 -0.60 1.03 18.01
CA ILE A 148 -0.14 2.17 17.21
C ILE A 148 -0.71 2.11 15.79
N ALA A 149 -0.73 0.93 15.17
CA ALA A 149 -1.21 0.76 13.80
C ALA A 149 -2.74 0.75 13.66
N GLY A 150 -3.47 0.40 14.74
CA GLY A 150 -4.92 0.28 14.76
C GLY A 150 -5.69 1.55 15.12
N LYS A 151 -4.99 2.62 15.53
CA LYS A 151 -5.55 3.96 15.76
C LYS A 151 -5.43 4.83 14.52
#